data_AF-A0AA97FBH1-F1
#
_entry.id   AF-A0AA97FBH1-F1
#
_cell.length_a   1.000
_cell.length_b   1.000
_cell.length_c   1.000
_cell.angle_alpha   90.00
_cell.angle_beta   90.00
_cell.angle_gamma   90.00
#
_symmetry.space_group_name_H-M   'P 1'
#
loop_
_entity.id
_entity.type
_entity.pdbx_description
1 polymer ?
#
loop_
_entity_poly.entity_id
_entity_poly.type
_entity_poly.pdbx_seq_one_letter_code
_entity_poly.pdbx_strand_id
1 'polypeptide(L)'
;MTHRNNSLVRINQVVENQLLDLGIKPLRNGVASGDIRAPVLRNSIEQGTFENGWWHRPKDHDPDTIFKSAKRYTINGRNQRRAYDPESGEAPARPLTAGALDILEWLCMMARLCNGRLFPSYDAIIEATGRCRQTIARALTQLESIGILQRQRRCKRNAKKGEGPRFVQTSNVYRLSLPKWLEAFKPAKKAKPPTPVDYVERLKAEEAEQSLWAWSEPKPRKDSPTSQPSGYVSPELLAFAAKIGALPADPATSPNSREYDNHTQPPLKDIYNDLAGDDKLPVNHDVLNVPQRPRE
;
A
#
# COMPACT_ATOMS: atom_id res chain seq x y z
N MET A 1 20.84 -16.37 22.19
CA MET A 1 19.52 -15.85 21.74
C MET A 1 19.20 -14.49 22.39
N THR A 2 20.11 -13.51 22.28
CA THR A 2 20.08 -12.28 23.09
C THR A 2 20.15 -10.98 22.26
N HIS A 3 20.27 -11.07 20.94
CA HIS A 3 20.47 -9.89 20.08
C HIS A 3 19.20 -9.31 19.44
N ARG A 4 18.06 -10.04 19.42
CA ARG A 4 16.81 -9.55 18.81
C ARG A 4 15.97 -8.64 19.73
N ASN A 5 16.20 -8.69 21.04
CA ASN A 5 15.47 -7.83 22.00
C ASN A 5 16.03 -6.39 22.05
N ASN A 6 17.25 -6.17 21.56
CA ASN A 6 17.88 -4.84 21.54
C ASN A 6 17.39 -3.95 20.38
N SER A 7 16.90 -4.54 19.28
CA SER A 7 16.42 -3.75 18.14
C SER A 7 15.07 -3.10 18.39
N LEU A 8 14.16 -3.78 19.11
CA LEU A 8 12.85 -3.24 19.46
C LEU A 8 12.94 -2.12 20.50
N VAL A 9 13.86 -2.22 21.47
CA VAL A 9 14.14 -1.14 22.42
C VAL A 9 14.71 0.08 21.69
N ARG A 10 15.61 -0.13 20.72
CA ARG A 10 16.15 0.96 19.89
C ARG A 10 15.08 1.62 19.02
N ILE A 11 14.14 0.86 18.44
CA ILE A 11 13.07 1.45 17.62
C ILE A 11 12.13 2.32 18.47
N ASN A 12 11.78 1.88 19.67
CA ASN A 12 10.93 2.68 20.57
C ASN A 12 11.66 3.95 21.04
N GLN A 13 12.97 3.84 21.33
CA GLN A 13 13.79 4.99 21.68
C GLN A 13 13.94 5.98 20.51
N VAL A 14 14.07 5.48 19.28
CA VAL A 14 14.17 6.32 18.07
C VAL A 14 12.87 7.07 17.82
N VAL A 15 11.71 6.43 18.01
CA VAL A 15 10.41 7.11 17.87
C VAL A 15 10.19 8.14 18.98
N GLU A 16 10.54 7.82 20.23
CA GLU A 16 10.49 8.78 21.34
C GLU A 16 11.43 9.98 21.11
N ASN A 17 12.64 9.74 20.59
CA ASN A 17 13.60 10.80 20.26
C ASN A 17 13.14 11.65 19.05
N GLN A 18 12.57 11.02 18.01
CA GLN A 18 12.00 11.75 16.86
C GLN A 18 10.81 12.62 17.26
N LEU A 19 10.03 12.22 18.26
CA LEU A 19 8.97 13.05 18.82
C LEU A 19 9.55 14.23 19.63
N LEU A 20 10.62 14.02 20.40
CA LEU A 20 11.34 15.10 21.09
C LEU A 20 11.94 16.13 20.11
N ASP A 21 12.47 15.67 18.97
CA ASP A 21 13.00 16.54 17.90
C ASP A 21 11.92 17.40 17.24
N LEU A 22 10.65 16.96 17.28
CA LEU A 22 9.48 17.73 16.85
C LEU A 22 8.94 18.68 17.95
N GLY A 23 9.64 18.81 19.08
CA GLY A 23 9.24 19.68 20.19
C GLY A 23 8.10 19.15 21.06
N ILE A 24 7.71 17.89 20.87
CA ILE A 24 6.62 17.19 21.56
C ILE A 24 7.20 16.59 22.85
N LYS A 25 6.83 17.12 24.02
CA LYS A 25 7.39 16.72 25.34
C LYS A 25 6.45 15.71 26.00
N PRO A 26 6.94 14.52 26.41
CA PRO A 26 6.10 13.56 27.11
C PRO A 26 5.64 14.14 28.44
N LEU A 27 4.33 14.27 28.62
CA LEU A 27 3.73 14.71 29.89
C LEU A 27 4.06 13.71 30.99
N ARG A 28 4.50 14.22 32.15
CA ARG A 28 4.77 13.41 33.35
C ARG A 28 3.50 12.67 33.75
N ASN A 29 3.57 11.34 33.77
CA ASN A 29 2.48 10.44 34.21
C ASN A 29 1.94 10.86 35.59
N GLY A 30 0.71 11.35 35.63
CA GLY A 30 -0.01 11.65 36.85
C GLY A 30 -0.39 10.37 37.61
N VAL A 31 0.03 10.28 38.87
CA VAL A 31 -0.32 9.23 39.82
C VAL A 31 -1.78 9.44 40.23
N ALA A 32 -2.64 8.45 40.00
CA ALA A 32 -3.97 8.41 40.60
C ALA A 32 -4.02 7.26 41.62
N SER A 33 -4.17 7.65 42.88
CA SER A 33 -4.35 6.79 44.04
C SER A 33 -5.76 6.19 44.06
N GLY A 34 -5.86 4.88 44.34
CA GLY A 34 -7.12 4.16 44.57
C GLY A 34 -6.91 2.64 44.54
N ASP A 35 -6.97 2.02 45.72
CA ASP A 35 -6.97 0.59 46.05
C ASP A 35 -5.78 -0.31 45.64
N ILE A 36 -5.02 -0.66 46.67
CA ILE A 36 -3.73 -1.35 46.68
C ILE A 36 -3.95 -2.85 46.48
N ARG A 37 -4.03 -3.33 45.22
CA ARG A 37 -3.60 -4.72 44.88
C ARG A 37 -3.53 -5.11 43.41
N ALA A 38 -3.94 -4.30 42.45
CA ALA A 38 -3.73 -4.64 41.04
C ALA A 38 -2.99 -3.52 40.30
N PRO A 39 -1.65 -3.58 40.20
CA PRO A 39 -0.88 -2.59 39.42
C PRO A 39 -1.13 -2.67 37.91
N VAL A 40 -1.92 -3.66 37.49
CA VAL A 40 -2.15 -4.05 36.11
C VAL A 40 -3.63 -4.37 35.96
N LEU A 41 -4.22 -3.84 34.90
CA LEU A 41 -5.62 -4.06 34.58
C LEU A 41 -5.86 -5.49 34.07
N ARG A 42 -7.09 -5.98 34.24
CA ARG A 42 -7.51 -7.31 33.74
C ARG A 42 -7.28 -7.41 32.22
N ASN A 43 -6.85 -8.59 31.78
CA ASN A 43 -6.52 -8.92 30.38
C ASN A 43 -5.31 -8.16 29.80
N SER A 44 -4.48 -7.51 30.62
CA SER A 44 -3.17 -7.03 30.18
C SER A 44 -2.20 -8.19 29.95
N ILE A 45 -1.45 -8.14 28.86
CA ILE A 45 -0.47 -9.17 28.50
C ILE A 45 0.95 -8.60 28.63
N GLU A 46 1.91 -9.44 29.01
CA GLU A 46 3.31 -9.05 29.16
C GLU A 46 3.91 -8.55 27.84
N GLN A 47 4.51 -7.36 27.89
CA GLN A 47 5.22 -6.70 26.78
C GLN A 47 6.27 -7.65 26.19
N GLY A 48 6.35 -7.66 24.85
CA GLY A 48 7.31 -8.48 24.10
C GLY A 48 6.90 -9.95 23.91
N THR A 49 5.84 -10.43 24.54
CA THR A 49 5.41 -11.84 24.42
C THR A 49 4.55 -12.08 23.17
N PHE A 50 3.52 -11.25 22.97
CA PHE A 50 2.50 -11.48 21.94
C PHE A 50 2.64 -10.56 20.72
N GLU A 51 3.47 -9.53 20.85
CA GLU A 51 3.54 -8.41 19.92
C GLU A 51 3.86 -8.88 18.49
N ASN A 52 4.82 -9.80 18.33
CA ASN A 52 5.27 -10.26 17.01
C ASN A 52 4.16 -10.85 16.14
N GLY A 53 3.20 -11.59 16.72
CA GLY A 53 2.06 -12.16 15.99
C GLY A 53 0.86 -11.22 15.90
N TRP A 54 0.83 -10.18 16.73
CA TRP A 54 -0.24 -9.18 16.73
C TRP A 54 -0.08 -8.16 15.59
N TRP A 55 1.16 -7.85 15.24
CA TRP A 55 1.47 -6.86 14.21
C TRP A 55 1.12 -7.37 12.82
N HIS A 56 0.39 -6.55 12.07
CA HIS A 56 0.27 -6.70 10.64
C HIS A 56 0.90 -5.50 9.97
N ARG A 57 1.84 -5.75 9.05
CA ARG A 57 2.34 -4.68 8.19
C ARG A 57 1.20 -4.28 7.26
N PRO A 58 0.70 -3.04 7.34
CA PRO A 58 -0.35 -2.59 6.43
C PRO A 58 0.17 -2.65 5.00
N LYS A 59 -0.69 -3.02 4.07
CA LYS A 59 -0.39 -2.87 2.63
C LYS A 59 -0.36 -1.38 2.28
N ASP A 60 0.29 -1.04 1.17
CA ASP A 60 0.32 0.32 0.68
C ASP A 60 -1.13 0.86 0.53
N HIS A 61 -1.39 2.05 1.09
CA HIS A 61 -2.69 2.74 1.16
C HIS A 61 -3.81 2.07 1.98
N ASP A 62 -3.55 0.96 2.68
CA ASP A 62 -4.51 0.35 3.60
C ASP A 62 -5.01 1.31 4.70
N PRO A 63 -4.14 2.04 5.45
CA PRO A 63 -4.61 2.99 6.47
C PRO A 63 -5.43 4.15 5.88
N ASP A 64 -5.09 4.65 4.69
CA ASP A 64 -5.85 5.70 4.01
C ASP A 64 -7.24 5.22 3.61
N THR A 65 -7.35 3.95 3.19
CA THR A 65 -8.62 3.32 2.82
C THR A 65 -9.51 3.14 4.03
N ILE A 66 -8.95 2.74 5.17
CA ILE A 66 -9.66 2.67 6.46
C ILE A 66 -10.20 4.05 6.83
N PHE A 67 -9.37 5.09 6.80
CA PHE A 67 -9.81 6.44 7.16
C PHE A 67 -10.89 6.98 6.21
N LYS A 68 -10.70 6.84 4.89
CA LYS A 68 -11.67 7.31 3.88
C LYS A 68 -13.00 6.59 3.98
N SER A 69 -12.99 5.28 4.21
CA SER A 69 -14.22 4.49 4.39
C SER A 69 -14.95 4.88 5.67
N ALA A 70 -14.25 5.05 6.79
CA ALA A 70 -14.82 5.56 8.04
C ALA A 70 -15.45 6.95 7.89
N LYS A 71 -14.78 7.86 7.17
CA LYS A 71 -15.31 9.21 6.86
C LYS A 71 -16.59 9.14 6.02
N ARG A 72 -16.62 8.28 4.99
CA ARG A 72 -17.81 8.05 4.15
C ARG A 72 -18.97 7.42 4.92
N TYR A 73 -18.70 6.43 5.76
CA TYR A 73 -19.68 5.85 6.69
C TYR A 73 -20.32 6.94 7.56
N THR A 74 -19.49 7.83 8.10
CA THR A 74 -19.95 8.93 8.95
C THR A 74 -20.84 9.91 8.19
N ILE A 75 -20.48 10.27 6.96
CA ILE A 75 -21.29 11.14 6.10
C ILE A 75 -22.63 10.46 5.76
N ASN A 76 -22.59 9.17 5.40
CA ASN A 76 -23.79 8.41 5.09
C ASN A 76 -24.74 8.34 6.31
N GLY A 77 -24.24 8.00 7.50
CA GLY A 77 -25.04 7.99 8.72
C GLY A 77 -25.63 9.36 9.09
N ARG A 78 -24.90 10.46 8.82
CA ARG A 78 -25.46 11.82 8.98
C ARG A 78 -26.56 12.12 7.97
N ASN A 79 -26.40 11.69 6.72
CA ASN A 79 -27.42 11.87 5.68
C ASN A 79 -28.67 11.03 5.98
N GLN A 80 -28.50 9.77 6.40
CA GLN A 80 -29.59 8.90 6.85
C GLN A 80 -30.34 9.53 8.03
N ARG A 81 -29.63 10.07 9.02
CA ARG A 81 -30.26 10.75 10.16
C ARG A 81 -31.04 12.01 9.75
N ARG A 82 -30.61 12.72 8.71
CA ARG A 82 -31.32 13.90 8.17
C ARG A 82 -32.56 13.52 7.39
N ALA A 83 -32.51 12.39 6.68
CA ALA A 83 -33.62 11.84 5.91
C ALA A 83 -34.49 10.86 6.73
N TYR A 84 -34.23 10.73 8.04
CA TYR A 84 -34.89 9.75 8.88
C TYR A 84 -36.36 10.11 9.06
N ASP A 85 -37.22 9.19 8.65
CA ASP A 85 -38.65 9.22 8.91
C ASP A 85 -38.94 8.30 10.11
N PRO A 86 -39.50 8.81 11.22
CA PRO A 86 -39.80 7.99 12.40
C PRO A 86 -40.78 6.85 12.11
N GLU A 87 -41.57 6.92 11.04
CA GLU A 87 -42.52 5.86 10.68
C GLU A 87 -41.84 4.66 9.97
N SER A 88 -40.62 4.81 9.45
CA SER A 88 -39.94 3.74 8.70
C SER A 88 -39.42 2.59 9.59
N GLY A 89 -39.40 2.78 10.92
CA GLY A 89 -39.01 1.76 11.91
C GLY A 89 -37.51 1.41 11.96
N GLU A 90 -36.72 1.78 10.95
CA GLU A 90 -35.28 1.51 10.91
C GLU A 90 -34.47 2.68 11.46
N ALA A 91 -33.87 2.51 12.63
CA ALA A 91 -33.00 3.53 13.22
C ALA A 91 -31.78 3.80 12.32
N PRO A 92 -31.43 5.07 12.07
CA PRO A 92 -30.33 5.42 11.19
C PRO A 92 -28.99 5.00 11.80
N ALA A 93 -28.01 4.67 10.97
CA ALA A 93 -26.69 4.28 11.44
C ALA A 93 -26.05 5.39 12.28
N ARG A 94 -25.45 5.04 13.41
CA ARG A 94 -24.81 6.01 14.30
C ARG A 94 -23.47 6.47 13.70
N PRO A 95 -23.31 7.75 13.32
CA PRO A 95 -22.07 8.25 12.74
C PRO A 95 -20.94 8.31 13.78
N LEU A 96 -19.69 8.24 13.31
CA LEU A 96 -18.53 8.54 14.15
C LEU A 96 -18.56 9.99 14.64
N THR A 97 -18.07 10.19 15.87
CA THR A 97 -17.84 11.53 16.40
C THR A 97 -16.65 12.20 15.70
N ALA A 98 -16.60 13.53 15.71
CA ALA A 98 -15.46 14.26 15.14
C ALA A 98 -14.13 13.85 15.81
N GLY A 99 -14.10 13.79 17.14
CA GLY A 99 -12.91 13.35 17.88
C GLY A 99 -12.49 11.91 17.56
N ALA A 100 -13.43 11.01 17.24
CA ALA A 100 -13.08 9.66 16.79
C ALA A 100 -12.43 9.65 15.40
N LEU A 101 -12.85 10.54 14.49
CA LEU A 101 -12.22 10.69 13.19
C LEU A 101 -10.80 11.28 13.32
N ASP A 102 -10.60 12.31 14.15
CA ASP A 102 -9.27 12.92 14.34
C ASP A 102 -8.26 11.91 14.93
N ILE A 103 -8.69 11.13 15.93
CA ILE A 103 -7.85 10.09 16.53
C ILE A 103 -7.58 8.97 15.53
N LEU A 104 -8.58 8.57 14.73
CA LEU A 104 -8.39 7.58 13.68
C LEU A 104 -7.40 8.06 12.61
N GLU A 105 -7.49 9.32 12.19
CA GLU A 105 -6.57 9.94 11.24
C GLU A 105 -5.13 9.86 11.74
N TRP A 106 -4.91 10.29 12.98
CA TRP A 106 -3.60 10.23 13.61
C TRP A 106 -3.07 8.79 13.75
N LEU A 107 -3.92 7.84 14.16
CA LEU A 107 -3.54 6.42 14.23
C LEU A 107 -3.19 5.84 12.85
N CYS A 108 -3.91 6.22 11.79
CA CYS A 108 -3.62 5.81 10.41
C CYS A 108 -2.27 6.38 9.93
N MET A 109 -1.99 7.65 10.25
CA MET A 109 -0.70 8.27 9.98
C MET A 109 0.43 7.52 10.69
N MET A 110 0.28 7.23 11.99
CA MET A 110 1.25 6.45 12.76
C MET A 110 1.41 5.02 12.22
N ALA A 111 0.34 4.38 11.78
CA ALA A 111 0.40 3.03 11.24
C ALA A 111 1.26 2.98 9.97
N ARG A 112 1.17 4.02 9.13
CA ARG A 112 2.02 4.17 7.95
C ARG A 112 3.48 4.38 8.32
N LEU A 113 3.76 5.31 9.25
CA LEU A 113 5.13 5.64 9.65
C LEU A 113 5.83 4.48 10.38
N CYS A 114 5.10 3.78 11.26
CA CYS A 114 5.64 2.71 12.10
C CYS A 114 5.42 1.31 11.52
N ASN A 115 5.07 1.17 10.24
CA ASN A 115 4.77 -0.12 9.58
C ASN A 115 3.77 -1.00 10.35
N GLY A 116 2.72 -0.38 10.92
CA GLY A 116 1.66 -1.05 11.68
C GLY A 116 1.96 -1.29 13.17
N ARG A 117 3.17 -0.94 13.63
CA ARG A 117 3.54 -1.06 15.05
C ARG A 117 3.03 0.16 15.84
N LEU A 118 1.82 0.06 16.39
CA LEU A 118 1.19 1.14 17.14
C LEU A 118 1.22 0.86 18.65
N PHE A 119 2.02 1.63 19.38
CA PHE A 119 2.09 1.61 20.85
C PHE A 119 1.95 2.99 21.52
N PRO A 120 1.15 3.94 20.99
CA PRO A 120 1.03 5.27 21.58
C PRO A 120 0.46 5.25 23.00
N SER A 121 1.04 6.06 23.89
CA SER A 121 0.44 6.34 25.19
C SER A 121 -0.81 7.21 25.02
N TYR A 122 -1.65 7.27 26.06
CA TYR A 122 -2.78 8.21 26.04
C TYR A 122 -2.29 9.65 25.92
N ASP A 123 -1.19 10.00 26.59
CA ASP A 123 -0.63 11.35 26.57
C ASP A 123 -0.09 11.72 25.19
N ALA A 124 0.53 10.78 24.47
CA ALA A 124 0.94 11.00 23.08
C ALA A 124 -0.26 11.30 22.16
N ILE A 125 -1.40 10.63 22.36
CA ILE A 125 -2.63 10.92 21.61
C ILE A 125 -3.18 12.30 21.98
N ILE A 126 -3.17 12.65 23.27
CA ILE A 126 -3.63 13.97 23.76
C ILE A 126 -2.80 15.06 23.09
N GLU A 127 -1.47 14.95 23.14
CA GLU A 127 -0.56 15.94 22.60
C GLU A 127 -0.70 16.10 21.08
N ALA A 128 -0.86 14.99 20.36
CA ALA A 128 -0.98 15.04 18.92
C ALA A 128 -2.35 15.53 18.40
N THR A 129 -3.43 15.26 19.14
CA THR A 129 -4.80 15.57 18.68
C THR A 129 -5.45 16.76 19.39
N GLY A 130 -4.85 17.24 20.49
CA GLY A 130 -5.43 18.26 21.36
C GLY A 130 -6.73 17.81 22.05
N ARG A 131 -7.05 16.51 22.07
CA ARG A 131 -8.30 15.99 22.64
C ARG A 131 -8.11 15.61 24.10
N CYS A 132 -9.13 15.86 24.93
CA CYS A 132 -9.07 15.48 26.34
C CYS A 132 -9.11 13.94 26.51
N ARG A 133 -8.56 13.46 27.62
CA ARG A 133 -8.44 12.02 27.93
C ARG A 133 -9.78 11.26 27.86
N GLN A 134 -10.86 11.90 28.33
CA GLN A 134 -12.20 11.30 28.30
C GLN A 134 -12.73 11.16 26.86
N THR A 135 -12.47 12.15 26.00
CA THR A 135 -12.84 12.09 24.58
C THR A 135 -12.08 10.97 23.89
N ILE A 136 -10.79 10.82 24.16
CA ILE A 136 -9.98 9.72 23.62
C ILE A 136 -10.53 8.36 24.06
N ALA A 137 -10.86 8.19 25.35
CA ALA A 137 -11.43 6.94 25.84
C ALA A 137 -12.77 6.59 25.13
N ARG A 138 -13.65 7.57 24.95
CA ARG A 138 -14.93 7.39 24.23
C ARG A 138 -14.71 7.07 22.76
N ALA A 139 -13.81 7.80 22.10
CA ALA A 139 -13.48 7.60 20.69
C ALA A 139 -12.88 6.20 20.43
N LEU A 140 -11.90 5.78 21.23
CA LEU A 140 -11.32 4.44 21.10
C LEU A 140 -12.37 3.34 21.30
N THR A 141 -13.27 3.50 22.27
CA THR A 141 -14.38 2.57 22.49
C THR A 141 -15.35 2.54 21.31
N GLN A 142 -15.63 3.71 20.71
CA GLN A 142 -16.47 3.81 19.51
C GLN A 142 -15.83 3.10 18.31
N LEU A 143 -14.53 3.30 18.09
CA LEU A 143 -13.77 2.64 17.02
C LEU A 143 -13.68 1.12 17.21
N GLU A 144 -13.55 0.67 18.47
CA GLU A 144 -13.63 -0.74 18.85
C GLU A 144 -15.01 -1.34 18.55
N SER A 145 -16.10 -0.65 18.91
CA SER A 145 -17.46 -1.16 18.65
C SER A 145 -17.79 -1.34 17.16
N ILE A 146 -17.14 -0.56 16.30
CA ILE A 146 -17.29 -0.64 14.85
C ILE A 146 -16.38 -1.74 14.28
N GLY A 147 -15.34 -2.15 15.01
CA GLY A 147 -14.36 -3.15 14.57
C GLY A 147 -13.23 -2.57 13.70
N ILE A 148 -13.09 -1.23 13.64
CA ILE A 148 -11.96 -0.59 12.97
C ILE A 148 -10.68 -0.77 13.79
N LEU A 149 -10.82 -0.74 15.11
CA LEU A 149 -9.70 -0.74 16.05
C LEU A 149 -9.78 -1.98 16.94
N GLN A 150 -8.64 -2.64 17.12
CA GLN A 150 -8.43 -3.64 18.16
C GLN A 150 -7.37 -3.13 19.12
N ARG A 151 -7.66 -3.13 20.42
CA ARG A 151 -6.74 -2.69 21.47
C ARG A 151 -6.37 -3.86 22.36
N GLN A 152 -5.08 -4.01 22.63
CA GLN A 152 -4.58 -4.96 23.61
C GLN A 152 -3.79 -4.22 24.68
N ARG A 153 -4.17 -4.40 25.94
CA ARG A 153 -3.47 -3.78 27.08
C ARG A 153 -2.15 -4.50 27.34
N ARG A 154 -1.12 -3.74 27.72
CA ARG A 154 0.23 -4.25 28.00
C ARG A 154 0.64 -3.99 29.44
N CYS A 155 1.43 -4.91 29.97
CA CYS A 155 2.14 -4.75 31.23
C CYS A 155 3.61 -5.13 31.06
N LYS A 156 4.48 -4.58 31.90
CA LYS A 156 5.91 -4.91 31.95
C LYS A 156 6.27 -5.30 33.37
N ARG A 157 7.19 -6.26 33.54
CA ARG A 157 7.75 -6.56 34.85
C ARG A 157 8.44 -5.33 35.43
N ASN A 158 8.15 -5.05 36.69
CA ASN A 158 8.82 -4.00 37.42
C ASN A 158 10.27 -4.43 37.68
N ALA A 159 11.24 -3.64 37.23
CA ALA A 159 12.66 -3.93 37.42
C ALA A 159 13.14 -3.62 38.85
N LYS A 160 12.35 -2.89 39.64
CA LYS A 160 12.70 -2.58 41.04
C LYS A 160 12.59 -3.86 41.90
N LYS A 161 13.72 -4.26 42.47
CA LYS A 161 13.86 -5.38 43.41
C LYS A 161 13.44 -4.89 44.81
N GLY A 162 12.18 -5.10 45.21
CA GLY A 162 11.66 -4.63 46.50
C GLY A 162 10.17 -4.92 46.72
N GLU A 163 9.63 -4.45 47.85
CA GLU A 163 8.20 -4.51 48.21
C GLU A 163 7.40 -3.58 47.28
N GLY A 164 7.02 -4.10 46.12
CA GLY A 164 6.23 -3.38 45.15
C GLY A 164 5.56 -4.32 44.16
N PRO A 165 4.59 -3.81 43.39
CA PRO A 165 3.87 -4.65 42.46
C PRO A 165 4.80 -5.18 41.36
N ARG A 166 4.74 -6.50 41.11
CA ARG A 166 5.65 -7.21 40.20
C ARG A 166 5.53 -6.79 38.74
N PHE A 167 4.39 -6.25 38.35
CA PHE A 167 4.12 -5.76 37.00
C PHE A 167 3.58 -4.33 37.06
N VAL A 168 3.87 -3.53 36.04
CA VAL A 168 3.38 -2.15 35.87
C VAL A 168 2.69 -2.05 34.51
N GLN A 169 1.57 -1.34 34.46
CA GLN A 169 0.86 -1.05 33.22
C GLN A 169 1.72 -0.20 32.28
N THR A 170 1.75 -0.55 31.01
CA THR A 170 2.48 0.21 29.96
C THR A 170 1.51 0.71 28.88
N SER A 171 2.03 1.34 27.83
CA SER A 171 1.23 1.80 26.71
C SER A 171 0.55 0.64 25.99
N ASN A 172 -0.72 0.84 25.63
CA ASN A 172 -1.51 -0.16 24.93
C ASN A 172 -0.99 -0.38 23.51
N VAL A 173 -1.31 -1.55 22.98
CA VAL A 173 -1.20 -1.83 21.56
C VAL A 173 -2.49 -1.48 20.86
N TYR A 174 -2.35 -0.93 19.65
CA TYR A 174 -3.46 -0.75 18.73
C TYR A 174 -3.20 -1.50 17.43
N ARG A 175 -4.27 -2.04 16.85
CA ARG A 175 -4.27 -2.61 15.51
C ARG A 175 -5.46 -2.04 14.76
N LEU A 176 -5.20 -1.58 13.55
CA LEU A 176 -6.23 -1.12 12.63
C LEU A 176 -6.60 -2.28 11.70
N SER A 177 -7.90 -2.42 11.44
CA SER A 177 -8.45 -3.39 10.51
C SER A 177 -9.66 -2.81 9.82
N LEU A 178 -9.86 -3.12 8.55
CA LEU A 178 -11.07 -2.75 7.83
C LEU A 178 -12.09 -3.89 7.95
N PRO A 179 -13.19 -3.73 8.72
CA PRO A 179 -14.21 -4.77 8.78
C PRO A 179 -14.94 -4.91 7.44
N LYS A 180 -15.35 -6.15 7.10
CA LYS A 180 -15.97 -6.48 5.81
C LYS A 180 -17.17 -5.60 5.44
N TRP A 181 -18.04 -5.30 6.40
CA TRP A 181 -19.22 -4.46 6.17
C TRP A 181 -18.86 -3.01 5.86
N LEU A 182 -17.72 -2.51 6.36
CA LEU A 182 -17.24 -1.15 6.09
C LEU A 182 -16.59 -1.04 4.71
N GLU A 183 -16.30 -2.17 4.05
CA GLU A 183 -15.76 -2.18 2.69
C GLU A 183 -16.71 -1.57 1.66
N ALA A 184 -18.02 -1.61 1.91
CA ALA A 184 -19.03 -0.95 1.08
C ALA A 184 -18.81 0.57 0.98
N PHE A 185 -18.14 1.17 1.97
CA PHE A 185 -17.84 2.59 2.02
C PHE A 185 -16.47 2.93 1.43
N LYS A 186 -15.73 1.97 0.85
CA LYS A 186 -14.46 2.25 0.18
C LYS A 186 -14.65 3.31 -0.92
N PRO A 187 -13.65 4.18 -1.14
CA PRO A 187 -13.63 4.98 -2.36
C PRO A 187 -13.70 4.06 -3.57
N ALA A 188 -14.69 4.30 -4.43
CA ALA A 188 -14.73 3.65 -5.73
C ALA A 188 -13.38 3.89 -6.41
N LYS A 189 -12.77 2.82 -6.92
CA LYS A 189 -11.59 2.97 -7.78
C LYS A 189 -12.03 3.90 -8.91
N LYS A 190 -11.29 4.99 -9.13
CA LYS A 190 -11.58 5.87 -10.26
C LYS A 190 -11.53 5.00 -11.50
N ALA A 191 -12.66 4.87 -12.19
CA ALA A 191 -12.66 4.31 -13.53
C ALA A 191 -11.69 5.15 -14.36
N LYS A 192 -11.03 4.53 -15.34
CA LYS A 192 -10.28 5.30 -16.33
C LYS A 192 -11.25 6.35 -16.89
N PRO A 193 -10.81 7.60 -17.07
CA PRO A 193 -11.67 8.60 -17.69
C PRO A 193 -12.20 8.03 -19.00
N PRO A 194 -13.47 8.33 -19.37
CA PRO A 194 -13.98 7.90 -20.65
C PRO A 194 -13.02 8.39 -21.74
N THR A 195 -12.77 7.55 -22.74
CA THR A 195 -11.96 7.94 -23.89
C THR A 195 -12.58 9.18 -24.53
N PRO A 196 -11.79 10.21 -24.89
CA PRO A 196 -12.30 11.40 -25.56
C PRO A 196 -13.09 11.01 -26.82
N VAL A 197 -14.20 11.72 -27.08
CA VAL A 197 -15.11 11.41 -28.20
C VAL A 197 -14.36 11.45 -29.53
N ASP A 198 -13.52 12.46 -29.75
CA ASP A 198 -12.71 12.61 -30.96
C ASP A 198 -11.78 11.42 -31.23
N TYR A 199 -11.27 10.78 -30.17
CA TYR A 199 -10.42 9.60 -30.28
C TYR A 199 -11.25 8.37 -30.66
N VAL A 200 -12.47 8.24 -30.13
CA VAL A 200 -13.40 7.16 -30.50
C VAL A 200 -13.86 7.30 -31.96
N GLU A 201 -14.14 8.52 -32.41
CA GLU A 201 -14.53 8.78 -33.80
C GLU A 201 -13.40 8.49 -34.78
N ARG A 202 -12.16 8.88 -34.44
CA ARG A 202 -10.97 8.55 -35.23
C ARG A 202 -10.78 7.04 -35.38
N LEU A 203 -10.86 6.29 -34.28
CA LEU A 203 -10.73 4.83 -34.32
C LEU A 203 -11.83 4.18 -35.18
N LYS A 204 -13.07 4.67 -35.09
CA LYS A 204 -14.17 4.17 -35.93
C LYS A 204 -13.95 4.47 -37.41
N ALA A 205 -13.41 5.65 -37.74
CA ALA A 205 -13.07 6.00 -39.12
C ALA A 205 -11.95 5.09 -39.65
N GLU A 206 -10.90 4.87 -38.86
CA GLU A 206 -9.81 3.94 -39.20
C GLU A 206 -10.33 2.49 -39.37
N GLU A 207 -11.24 2.02 -38.50
CA GLU A 207 -11.89 0.71 -38.63
C GLU A 207 -12.78 0.61 -39.89
N ALA A 208 -13.50 1.69 -40.23
CA ALA A 208 -14.30 1.77 -41.44
C ALA A 208 -13.42 1.76 -42.70
N GLU A 209 -12.31 2.49 -42.70
CA GLU A 209 -11.32 2.48 -43.78
C GLU A 209 -10.66 1.11 -43.94
N GLN A 210 -10.28 0.46 -42.83
CA GLN A 210 -9.71 -0.89 -42.83
C GLN A 210 -10.71 -1.94 -43.34
N SER A 211 -11.98 -1.82 -42.97
CA SER A 211 -13.02 -2.74 -43.44
C SER A 211 -13.37 -2.52 -44.91
N LEU A 212 -13.34 -1.27 -45.40
CA LEU A 212 -13.45 -0.95 -46.83
C LEU A 212 -12.26 -1.51 -47.60
N TRP A 213 -11.04 -1.38 -47.07
CA TRP A 213 -9.84 -1.98 -47.64
C TRP A 213 -9.97 -3.50 -47.73
N ALA A 214 -10.30 -4.17 -46.62
CA ALA A 214 -10.50 -5.62 -46.57
C ALA A 214 -11.63 -6.14 -47.49
N TRP A 215 -12.64 -5.32 -47.80
CA TRP A 215 -13.71 -5.67 -48.74
C TRP A 215 -13.33 -5.44 -50.21
N SER A 216 -12.45 -4.46 -50.46
CA SER A 216 -11.91 -4.16 -51.79
C SER A 216 -10.72 -5.04 -52.17
N GLU A 217 -10.11 -5.73 -51.21
CA GLU A 217 -9.16 -6.79 -51.48
C GLU A 217 -9.84 -7.90 -52.30
N PRO A 218 -9.35 -8.18 -53.54
CA PRO A 218 -9.89 -9.26 -54.34
C PRO A 218 -9.64 -10.57 -53.60
N LYS A 219 -10.71 -11.25 -53.19
CA LYS A 219 -10.62 -12.62 -52.64
C LYS A 219 -9.75 -13.43 -53.59
N PRO A 220 -8.73 -14.16 -53.08
CA PRO A 220 -7.91 -14.99 -53.96
C PRO A 220 -8.85 -15.89 -54.76
N ARG A 221 -8.75 -15.81 -56.10
CA ARG A 221 -9.56 -16.65 -56.98
C ARG A 221 -9.34 -18.10 -56.56
N LYS A 222 -10.43 -18.82 -56.30
CA LYS A 222 -10.43 -20.27 -56.02
C LYS A 222 -9.87 -21.12 -57.17
N ASP A 223 -9.48 -20.48 -58.28
CA ASP A 223 -9.11 -21.10 -59.54
C ASP A 223 -7.60 -20.99 -59.83
N SER A 224 -6.76 -20.75 -58.83
CA SER A 224 -5.38 -21.21 -58.95
C SER A 224 -5.38 -22.70 -58.57
N PRO A 225 -5.09 -23.64 -59.49
CA PRO A 225 -4.67 -24.95 -59.04
C PRO A 225 -3.45 -24.67 -58.18
N THR A 226 -3.57 -24.88 -56.87
CA THR A 226 -2.39 -25.13 -56.06
C THR A 226 -1.71 -26.30 -56.77
N SER A 227 -0.68 -26.01 -57.57
CA SER A 227 0.29 -27.02 -57.94
C SER A 227 0.86 -27.45 -56.59
N GLN A 228 0.25 -28.49 -56.03
CA GLN A 228 0.86 -29.26 -54.98
C GLN A 228 2.29 -29.49 -55.50
N PRO A 229 3.33 -28.95 -54.85
CA PRO A 229 4.68 -29.20 -55.31
C PRO A 229 4.80 -30.71 -55.39
N SER A 230 5.11 -31.23 -56.58
CA SER A 230 5.32 -32.64 -56.85
C SER A 230 6.32 -33.17 -55.80
N GLY A 231 5.80 -33.74 -54.72
CA GLY A 231 6.54 -33.93 -53.46
C GLY A 231 5.72 -33.76 -52.18
N TYR A 232 4.48 -33.26 -52.23
CA TYR A 232 3.61 -33.19 -51.04
C TYR A 232 3.13 -34.59 -50.64
N VAL A 233 3.79 -35.18 -49.66
CA VAL A 233 3.31 -36.38 -48.96
C VAL A 233 2.24 -35.92 -47.98
N SER A 234 1.03 -36.48 -48.07
CA SER A 234 -0.06 -36.08 -47.18
C SER A 234 0.33 -36.30 -45.70
N PRO A 235 -0.11 -35.43 -44.77
CA PRO A 235 0.21 -35.56 -43.34
C PRO A 235 -0.18 -36.95 -42.79
N GLU A 236 -1.21 -37.55 -43.34
CA GLU A 236 -1.68 -38.89 -43.00
C GLU A 236 -0.74 -40.00 -43.47
N LEU A 237 -0.17 -39.90 -44.68
CA LEU A 237 0.84 -40.85 -45.16
C LEU A 237 2.17 -40.70 -44.41
N LEU A 238 2.52 -39.48 -44.00
CA LEU A 238 3.71 -39.19 -43.18
C LEU A 238 3.53 -39.76 -41.76
N ALA A 239 2.34 -39.59 -41.17
CA ALA A 239 1.97 -40.20 -39.90
C ALA A 239 1.91 -41.74 -39.99
N PHE A 240 1.43 -42.29 -41.10
CA PHE A 240 1.39 -43.73 -41.34
C PHE A 240 2.80 -44.31 -41.52
N ALA A 241 3.65 -43.66 -42.32
CA ALA A 241 5.06 -44.03 -42.54
C ALA A 241 5.89 -43.97 -41.24
N ALA A 242 5.64 -42.96 -40.39
CA ALA A 242 6.25 -42.87 -39.05
C ALA A 242 5.76 -43.99 -38.11
N LYS A 243 4.49 -44.41 -38.24
CA LYS A 243 3.88 -45.46 -37.41
C LYS A 243 4.32 -46.89 -37.80
N ILE A 244 4.72 -47.09 -39.07
CA ILE A 244 5.32 -48.34 -39.57
C ILE A 244 6.86 -48.32 -39.54
N GLY A 245 7.47 -47.24 -39.04
CA GLY A 245 8.92 -47.12 -38.82
C GLY A 245 9.78 -47.03 -40.09
N ALA A 246 9.22 -46.59 -41.23
CA ALA A 246 9.83 -46.76 -42.54
C ALA A 246 10.54 -45.52 -43.14
N LEU A 247 10.82 -44.44 -42.39
CA LEU A 247 11.69 -43.36 -42.91
C LEU A 247 12.48 -42.62 -41.79
N PRO A 248 13.80 -42.35 -42.00
CA PRO A 248 14.72 -41.83 -40.98
C PRO A 248 14.49 -40.36 -40.59
N ALA A 249 14.84 -40.04 -39.35
CA ALA A 249 14.79 -38.72 -38.75
C ALA A 249 15.75 -37.72 -39.41
N ASP A 250 15.25 -36.49 -39.54
CA ASP A 250 15.90 -35.21 -39.89
C ASP A 250 16.28 -34.97 -41.37
N PRO A 251 15.89 -33.78 -41.91
CA PRO A 251 16.96 -32.85 -42.30
C PRO A 251 16.61 -31.36 -42.16
N ALA A 252 17.53 -30.62 -41.53
CA ALA A 252 17.79 -29.23 -41.84
C ALA A 252 18.68 -29.09 -43.10
N THR A 253 18.52 -27.98 -43.84
CA THR A 253 19.40 -27.37 -44.87
C THR A 253 18.89 -27.44 -46.32
N SER A 254 18.47 -26.28 -46.88
CA SER A 254 19.08 -25.64 -48.09
C SER A 254 18.34 -24.33 -48.53
N PRO A 255 18.92 -23.46 -49.40
CA PRO A 255 19.16 -22.04 -49.08
C PRO A 255 18.65 -21.04 -50.17
N ASN A 256 18.84 -19.73 -49.91
CA ASN A 256 18.63 -18.56 -50.81
C ASN A 256 17.17 -18.25 -51.22
N SER A 257 16.65 -17.03 -51.15
CA SER A 257 17.24 -15.68 -51.31
C SER A 257 16.32 -14.63 -50.62
N ARG A 258 16.86 -13.70 -49.81
CA ARG A 258 16.95 -12.22 -50.04
C ARG A 258 15.65 -11.61 -50.61
N GLU A 259 15.03 -10.56 -50.09
CA GLU A 259 15.41 -9.42 -49.22
C GLU A 259 14.10 -8.72 -48.78
N TYR A 260 14.21 -7.66 -47.97
CA TYR A 260 13.21 -6.70 -47.46
C TYR A 260 12.81 -6.83 -45.97
N ASP A 261 13.66 -6.17 -45.17
CA ASP A 261 13.30 -5.16 -44.17
C ASP A 261 12.58 -5.57 -42.88
N ASN A 262 13.37 -6.14 -41.97
CA ASN A 262 13.11 -6.05 -40.54
C ASN A 262 13.44 -4.63 -40.04
N HIS A 263 12.45 -3.74 -40.01
CA HIS A 263 12.45 -2.64 -39.04
C HIS A 263 12.11 -3.21 -37.66
N THR A 264 13.14 -3.69 -36.96
CA THR A 264 13.07 -4.05 -35.54
C THR A 264 12.90 -2.77 -34.73
N GLN A 265 11.71 -2.57 -34.14
CA GLN A 265 11.54 -1.63 -33.04
C GLN A 265 12.54 -2.01 -31.92
N PRO A 266 13.36 -1.08 -31.39
CA PRO A 266 14.17 -1.40 -30.23
C PRO A 266 13.25 -1.63 -29.02
N PRO A 267 13.49 -2.67 -28.20
CA PRO A 267 12.71 -2.91 -27.00
C PRO A 267 12.92 -1.75 -26.01
N LEU A 268 11.81 -1.21 -25.50
CA LEU A 268 11.76 -0.06 -24.60
C LEU A 268 12.21 -0.44 -23.17
N LYS A 269 13.49 -0.76 -23.03
CA LYS A 269 14.24 -0.84 -21.76
C LYS A 269 15.58 -0.15 -22.02
N ASP A 270 16.02 0.68 -21.07
CA ASP A 270 17.29 1.43 -21.06
C ASP A 270 17.20 2.94 -21.41
N ILE A 271 16.37 3.70 -20.69
CA ILE A 271 16.43 5.19 -20.68
C ILE A 271 16.77 5.76 -19.28
N TYR A 272 17.00 4.93 -18.26
CA TYR A 272 17.34 5.45 -16.92
C TYR A 272 18.56 4.76 -16.31
N ASN A 273 19.71 4.83 -16.97
CA ASN A 273 20.98 4.45 -16.33
C ASN A 273 22.23 5.29 -16.70
N ASP A 274 22.09 6.42 -17.42
CA ASP A 274 23.23 7.26 -17.82
C ASP A 274 23.50 8.46 -16.88
N LEU A 275 23.13 8.39 -15.60
CA LEU A 275 23.41 9.46 -14.61
C LEU A 275 24.05 8.97 -13.30
N ALA A 276 24.68 7.78 -13.33
CA ALA A 276 25.51 7.31 -12.23
C ALA A 276 26.70 6.50 -12.79
N GLY A 277 27.89 7.10 -12.75
CA GLY A 277 29.14 6.45 -13.17
C GLY A 277 30.32 7.40 -13.02
N ASP A 278 31.02 7.25 -11.90
CA ASP A 278 32.05 8.10 -11.34
C ASP A 278 33.37 8.24 -12.15
N ASP A 279 34.17 9.19 -11.66
CA ASP A 279 35.64 9.27 -11.67
C ASP A 279 36.37 9.95 -12.83
N LYS A 280 36.79 11.21 -12.61
CA LYS A 280 38.21 11.58 -12.30
C LYS A 280 38.42 13.10 -12.25
N LEU A 281 38.91 13.58 -11.10
CA LEU A 281 39.59 14.88 -10.98
C LEU A 281 40.88 14.90 -11.81
N PRO A 282 41.33 16.09 -12.23
CA PRO A 282 42.68 16.47 -11.81
C PRO A 282 42.79 17.90 -11.26
N VAL A 283 43.66 18.02 -10.27
CA VAL A 283 44.25 19.24 -9.70
C VAL A 283 45.35 19.75 -10.62
N ASN A 284 45.50 21.09 -10.74
CA ASN A 284 46.74 21.88 -10.77
C ASN A 284 46.42 23.30 -11.29
N HIS A 285 46.51 24.33 -10.44
CA HIS A 285 47.67 25.15 -10.06
C HIS A 285 47.87 26.39 -10.97
N ASP A 286 47.76 27.54 -10.29
CA ASP A 286 48.35 28.85 -10.58
C ASP A 286 47.80 29.68 -11.75
N VAL A 287 47.31 30.89 -11.43
CA VAL A 287 48.04 32.17 -11.62
C VAL A 287 47.04 33.35 -11.46
N LEU A 288 47.24 34.12 -10.38
CA LEU A 288 47.17 35.58 -10.25
C LEU A 288 46.03 36.35 -10.98
N ASN A 289 45.16 37.04 -10.25
CA ASN A 289 45.27 38.51 -10.05
C ASN A 289 44.14 39.07 -9.14
N VAL A 290 44.52 39.56 -7.96
CA VAL A 290 43.84 40.63 -7.19
C VAL A 290 44.53 41.91 -7.70
N PRO A 291 43.86 43.05 -8.02
CA PRO A 291 43.17 43.87 -7.01
C PRO A 291 42.07 44.79 -7.62
N GLN A 292 41.41 45.80 -7.02
CA GLN A 292 41.39 46.55 -5.76
C GLN A 292 39.91 47.04 -5.60
N ARG A 293 39.48 47.35 -4.37
CA ARG A 293 38.30 48.23 -4.14
C ARG A 293 38.56 49.64 -4.69
N PRO A 294 37.50 50.43 -4.88
CA PRO A 294 37.48 51.77 -4.31
C PRO A 294 36.46 51.87 -3.18
N ARG A 295 36.80 52.79 -2.29
CA ARG A 295 36.12 53.20 -1.07
C ARG A 295 34.94 54.10 -1.43
N GLU A 296 33.87 54.01 -0.65
CA GLU A 296 33.36 55.08 0.23
C GLU A 296 32.38 54.47 1.24
#